data_AF-A0A952DP41-F1
#
_entry.id   AF-A0A952DP41-F1
#
_cell.length_a   1.000
_cell.length_b   1.000
_cell.length_c   1.000
_cell.angle_alpha   90.00
_cell.angle_beta   90.00
_cell.angle_gamma   90.00
#
_symmetry.space_group_name_H-M   'P 1'
#
loop_
_entity.id
_entity.type
_entity.pdbx_description
1 polymer ?
#
loop_
_entity_poly.entity_id
_entity_poly.type
_entity_poly.pdbx_seq_one_letter_code
_entity_poly.pdbx_strand_id
1 'polypeptide(L)'
;MVKNLKEGARQRRRAARRGSKQKLEQRRTREVTEFDPNGIEVTHHRTVDTLGLMLDSRTITPGMHAAARDFQAAFTIACFDSMPRVNLNLMARSPLSAHDVRDLTDSQVAARERVARALDALGGHGSPAGSCVWHVVGMQYSIREWALRQGWGGRPVRQESAQGILVAALGVLAKHYGIRDFGERRCA
;
A
#
# COMPACT_ATOMS: atom_id res chain seq x y z
N MET A 1 31.94 -41.24 -11.45
CA MET A 1 31.59 -40.31 -10.35
C MET A 1 30.99 -38.95 -10.81
N VAL A 2 30.76 -38.70 -12.12
CA VAL A 2 30.34 -37.37 -12.64
C VAL A 2 28.82 -37.25 -12.91
N LYS A 3 28.08 -38.38 -12.97
CA LYS A 3 26.62 -38.39 -13.23
C LYS A 3 25.81 -37.85 -12.02
N ASN A 4 26.21 -38.17 -10.79
CA ASN A 4 25.49 -37.79 -9.57
C ASN A 4 25.52 -36.28 -9.27
N LEU A 5 26.56 -35.56 -9.70
CA LEU A 5 26.66 -34.11 -9.51
C LEU A 5 25.69 -33.32 -10.41
N LYS A 6 25.43 -33.83 -11.64
CA LYS A 6 24.51 -33.18 -12.58
C LYS A 6 23.04 -33.38 -12.18
N GLU A 7 22.70 -34.50 -11.54
CA GLU A 7 21.35 -34.76 -11.02
C GLU A 7 21.02 -33.90 -9.80
N GLY A 8 21.96 -33.75 -8.86
CA GLY A 8 21.79 -32.88 -7.69
C GLY A 8 21.57 -31.40 -8.08
N ALA A 9 22.26 -30.92 -9.11
CA ALA A 9 22.07 -29.55 -9.63
C ALA A 9 20.69 -29.36 -10.31
N ARG A 10 20.18 -30.39 -10.99
CA ARG A 10 18.84 -30.37 -11.61
C ARG A 10 17.72 -30.41 -10.57
N GLN A 11 17.86 -31.21 -9.51
CA GLN A 11 16.90 -31.25 -8.41
C GLN A 11 16.86 -29.94 -7.62
N ARG A 12 18.01 -29.31 -7.33
CA ARG A 12 18.07 -27.99 -6.68
C ARG A 12 17.42 -26.90 -7.53
N ARG A 13 17.65 -26.90 -8.85
CA ARG A 13 16.98 -25.96 -9.78
C ARG A 13 15.47 -26.19 -9.85
N ARG A 14 15.00 -27.44 -9.83
CA ARG A 14 13.55 -27.77 -9.81
C ARG A 14 12.89 -27.37 -8.48
N ALA A 15 13.55 -27.59 -7.35
CA ALA A 15 13.06 -27.17 -6.04
C ALA A 15 13.00 -25.63 -5.92
N ALA A 16 14.02 -24.92 -6.40
CA ALA A 16 14.02 -23.46 -6.46
C ALA A 16 12.90 -22.91 -7.37
N ARG A 17 12.65 -23.57 -8.52
CA ARG A 17 11.53 -23.23 -9.43
C ARG A 17 10.16 -23.52 -8.84
N ARG A 18 10.02 -24.57 -8.04
CA ARG A 18 8.78 -24.90 -7.30
C ARG A 18 8.53 -23.90 -6.17
N GLY A 19 9.57 -23.55 -5.42
CA GLY A 19 9.50 -22.53 -4.37
C GLY A 19 9.20 -21.14 -4.93
N SER A 20 9.72 -20.77 -6.11
CA SER A 20 9.36 -19.52 -6.78
C SER A 20 7.95 -19.52 -7.35
N LYS A 21 7.43 -20.66 -7.83
CA LYS A 21 6.02 -20.82 -8.23
C LYS A 21 5.06 -20.73 -7.03
N GLN A 22 5.34 -21.41 -5.91
CA GLN A 22 4.55 -21.29 -4.68
C GLN A 22 4.60 -19.87 -4.09
N LYS A 23 5.74 -19.17 -4.21
CA LYS A 23 5.88 -17.77 -3.79
C LYS A 23 5.14 -16.79 -4.69
N LEU A 24 4.92 -17.17 -5.96
CA LEU A 24 4.08 -16.43 -6.91
C LEU A 24 2.59 -16.68 -6.62
N GLU A 25 2.20 -17.92 -6.30
CA GLU A 25 0.84 -18.29 -5.86
C GLU A 25 0.45 -17.67 -4.50
N GLN A 26 1.42 -17.40 -3.62
CA GLN A 26 1.18 -16.70 -2.35
C GLN A 26 0.93 -15.20 -2.50
N ARG A 27 1.12 -14.61 -3.68
CA ARG A 27 0.40 -13.38 -4.01
C ARG A 27 -1.02 -13.82 -4.30
N ARG A 28 -1.88 -13.83 -3.27
CA ARG A 28 -3.32 -13.92 -3.51
C ARG A 28 -3.60 -12.82 -4.53
N THR A 29 -3.94 -13.18 -5.75
CA THR A 29 -4.55 -12.31 -6.75
C THR A 29 -6.00 -12.74 -6.73
N ARG A 30 -6.90 -11.81 -6.38
CA ARG A 30 -8.32 -12.08 -6.52
C ARG A 30 -8.63 -11.95 -7.99
N GLU A 31 -9.02 -13.05 -8.62
CA GLU A 31 -9.63 -13.03 -9.94
C GLU A 31 -10.95 -12.27 -9.81
N VAL A 32 -11.02 -11.12 -10.48
CA VAL A 32 -12.26 -10.37 -10.62
C VAL A 32 -12.66 -10.49 -12.08
N THR A 33 -13.79 -11.14 -12.29
CA THR A 33 -14.43 -11.22 -13.59
C THR A 33 -15.28 -9.97 -13.77
N GLU A 34 -14.93 -9.14 -14.74
CA GLU A 34 -15.72 -7.98 -15.16
C GLU A 34 -15.98 -8.09 -16.67
N PHE A 35 -17.12 -7.54 -17.10
CA PHE A 35 -17.47 -7.43 -18.51
C PHE A 35 -16.99 -6.08 -19.03
N ASP A 36 -16.11 -6.09 -20.03
CA ASP A 36 -15.71 -4.89 -20.79
C ASP A 36 -16.96 -4.23 -21.43
N PRO A 37 -16.97 -2.93 -21.77
CA PRO A 37 -18.10 -2.29 -22.45
C PRO A 37 -18.52 -2.95 -23.77
N ASN A 38 -17.66 -3.80 -24.35
CA ASN A 38 -17.95 -4.63 -25.52
C ASN A 38 -18.53 -6.02 -25.19
N GLY A 39 -18.85 -6.31 -23.92
CA GLY A 39 -19.46 -7.57 -23.48
C GLY A 39 -18.49 -8.77 -23.42
N ILE A 40 -17.19 -8.53 -23.51
CA ILE A 40 -16.17 -9.58 -23.40
C ILE A 40 -15.84 -9.78 -21.92
N GLU A 41 -15.94 -11.03 -21.45
CA GLU A 41 -15.53 -11.41 -20.10
C GLU A 41 -14.00 -11.34 -20.00
N VAL A 42 -13.48 -10.40 -19.20
CA VAL A 42 -12.04 -10.24 -19.00
C VAL A 42 -11.67 -10.60 -17.56
N THR A 43 -10.80 -11.60 -17.41
CA THR A 43 -10.25 -11.99 -16.11
C THR A 43 -9.05 -11.11 -15.78
N HIS A 44 -9.22 -10.16 -14.87
CA HIS A 44 -8.12 -9.35 -14.36
C HIS A 44 -7.61 -9.89 -13.02
N HIS A 45 -6.28 -10.03 -12.91
CA HIS A 45 -5.62 -10.34 -11.65
C HIS A 45 -5.41 -9.03 -10.89
N ARG A 46 -6.29 -8.70 -9.93
CA ARG A 46 -6.14 -7.47 -9.15
C ARG A 46 -5.03 -7.65 -8.10
N THR A 47 -4.18 -6.63 -7.95
CA THR A 47 -3.28 -6.50 -6.80
C THR A 47 -4.13 -6.58 -5.54
N VAL A 48 -3.86 -7.56 -4.69
CA VAL A 48 -4.66 -7.70 -3.48
C VAL A 48 -4.30 -6.57 -2.53
N ASP A 49 -5.35 -5.83 -2.18
CA ASP A 49 -5.28 -4.75 -1.22
C ASP A 49 -4.90 -5.29 0.16
N THR A 50 -3.77 -4.81 0.69
CA THR A 50 -3.27 -5.24 2.01
C THR A 50 -4.30 -4.93 3.09
N LEU A 51 -4.99 -3.79 3.00
CA LEU A 51 -5.99 -3.36 3.98
C LEU A 51 -7.25 -4.22 3.89
N GLY A 52 -7.72 -4.53 2.68
CA GLY A 52 -8.81 -5.47 2.44
C GLY A 52 -8.53 -6.86 3.02
N LEU A 53 -7.32 -7.41 2.82
CA LEU A 53 -6.94 -8.67 3.48
C LEU A 53 -6.92 -8.59 5.00
N MET A 54 -6.46 -7.46 5.55
CA MET A 54 -6.45 -7.25 7.00
C MET A 54 -7.87 -7.12 7.56
N LEU A 55 -8.81 -6.56 6.80
CA LEU A 55 -10.22 -6.51 7.17
C LEU A 55 -10.87 -7.90 7.09
N ASP A 56 -10.66 -8.63 5.99
CA ASP A 56 -11.19 -9.99 5.79
C ASP A 56 -10.70 -10.96 6.88
N SER A 57 -9.43 -10.82 7.29
CA SER A 57 -8.84 -11.59 8.41
C SER A 57 -9.21 -11.07 9.79
N ARG A 58 -9.97 -9.97 9.89
CA ARG A 58 -10.32 -9.26 11.14
C ARG A 58 -9.12 -8.78 11.96
N THR A 59 -7.99 -8.55 11.31
CA THR A 59 -6.83 -7.91 11.94
C THR A 59 -7.07 -6.41 12.16
N ILE A 60 -7.88 -5.77 11.33
CA ILE A 60 -8.34 -4.38 11.50
C ILE A 60 -9.85 -4.32 11.53
N THR A 61 -10.39 -3.26 12.15
CA THR A 61 -11.84 -3.03 12.20
C THR A 61 -12.35 -2.34 10.92
N PRO A 62 -13.66 -2.37 10.65
CA PRO A 62 -14.26 -1.60 9.56
C PRO A 62 -13.95 -0.11 9.63
N GLY A 63 -13.93 0.49 10.83
CA GLY A 63 -13.61 1.90 11.02
C GLY A 63 -12.15 2.23 10.76
N MET A 64 -11.22 1.34 11.13
CA MET A 64 -9.81 1.44 10.73
C MET A 64 -9.65 1.39 9.21
N HIS A 65 -10.37 0.49 8.53
CA HIS A 65 -10.35 0.41 7.07
C HIS A 65 -10.95 1.66 6.42
N ALA A 66 -12.08 2.18 6.92
CA ALA A 66 -12.68 3.42 6.43
C ALA A 66 -11.72 4.62 6.60
N ALA A 67 -11.07 4.73 7.77
CA ALA A 67 -10.07 5.76 8.03
C ALA A 67 -8.88 5.68 7.04
N ALA A 68 -8.44 4.47 6.73
CA ALA A 68 -7.39 4.26 5.73
C ALA A 68 -7.84 4.71 4.33
N ARG A 69 -9.11 4.49 3.96
CA ARG A 69 -9.68 4.96 2.69
C ARG A 69 -9.78 6.47 2.62
N ASP A 70 -10.20 7.12 3.70
CA ASP A 70 -10.24 8.59 3.78
C ASP A 70 -8.85 9.20 3.64
N PHE A 71 -7.84 8.61 4.30
CA PHE A 71 -6.45 9.02 4.13
C PHE A 71 -5.99 8.83 2.69
N GLN A 72 -6.27 7.66 2.10
CA GLN A 72 -5.88 7.34 0.73
C GLN A 72 -6.54 8.30 -0.29
N ALA A 73 -7.82 8.60 -0.11
CA ALA A 73 -8.53 9.57 -0.96
C ALA A 73 -7.90 10.96 -0.87
N ALA A 74 -7.59 11.43 0.34
CA ALA A 74 -6.88 12.70 0.53
C ALA A 74 -5.47 12.67 -0.10
N PHE A 75 -4.77 11.54 -0.01
CA PHE A 75 -3.43 11.35 -0.59
C PHE A 75 -3.44 11.45 -2.12
N THR A 76 -4.44 10.83 -2.77
CA THR A 76 -4.64 10.88 -4.22
C THR A 76 -5.11 12.27 -4.68
N ILE A 77 -6.04 12.91 -3.97
CA ILE A 77 -6.46 14.30 -4.29
C ILE A 77 -5.27 15.24 -4.15
N ALA A 78 -4.42 15.05 -3.14
CA ALA A 78 -3.18 15.80 -2.96
C ALA A 78 -2.13 15.52 -4.06
N CYS A 79 -2.36 14.53 -4.92
CA CYS A 79 -1.43 14.06 -5.94
C CYS A 79 -0.06 13.62 -5.39
N PHE A 80 -0.03 13.06 -4.18
CA PHE A 80 1.21 12.50 -3.62
C PHE A 80 1.59 11.14 -4.21
N ASP A 81 0.62 10.41 -4.77
CA ASP A 81 0.80 9.15 -5.49
C ASP A 81 1.17 9.35 -6.97
N SER A 82 0.95 10.55 -7.49
CA SER A 82 1.22 10.88 -8.87
C SER A 82 2.71 11.16 -9.07
N MET A 83 3.41 10.17 -9.63
CA MET A 83 4.63 10.47 -10.37
C MET A 83 4.20 11.30 -11.59
N PRO A 84 4.63 12.56 -11.77
CA PRO A 84 4.31 13.28 -12.98
C PRO A 84 4.88 12.48 -14.13
N ARG A 85 4.01 11.97 -15.01
CA ARG A 85 4.44 11.36 -16.25
C ARG A 85 5.16 12.48 -17.00
N VAL A 86 6.49 12.44 -17.04
CA VAL A 86 7.27 13.27 -17.95
C VAL A 86 6.83 12.88 -19.35
N ASN A 87 5.88 13.63 -19.91
CA ASN A 87 5.45 13.41 -21.27
C ASN A 87 6.53 14.01 -22.17
N LEU A 88 7.51 13.17 -22.56
CA LEU A 88 8.66 13.60 -23.34
C LEU A 88 8.24 14.31 -24.65
N ASN A 89 7.06 13.96 -25.18
CA ASN A 89 6.48 14.59 -26.37
C ASN A 89 5.96 16.02 -26.13
N LEU A 90 5.62 16.39 -24.89
CA LEU A 90 5.14 17.72 -24.53
C LEU A 90 6.31 18.71 -24.32
N MET A 91 7.49 18.22 -23.92
CA MET A 91 8.73 19.02 -23.82
C MET A 91 9.21 19.54 -25.18
N ALA A 92 8.87 18.86 -26.29
CA ALA A 92 9.33 19.24 -27.62
C ALA A 92 8.50 20.34 -28.30
N ARG A 93 7.34 20.74 -27.74
CA ARG A 93 6.38 21.60 -28.43
C ARG A 93 5.72 22.71 -27.59
N SER A 94 6.22 23.01 -26.39
CA SER A 94 5.69 24.14 -25.62
C SER A 94 6.78 25.18 -25.34
N PRO A 95 6.57 26.46 -25.74
CA PRO A 95 7.38 27.58 -25.29
C PRO A 95 7.00 28.05 -23.87
N LEU A 96 6.08 27.35 -23.20
CA LEU A 96 5.71 27.59 -21.81
C LEU A 96 6.68 26.80 -20.92
N SER A 97 7.43 27.53 -20.10
CA SER A 97 8.39 27.01 -19.14
C SER A 97 7.94 25.70 -18.51
N ALA A 98 8.73 24.67 -18.73
CA ALA A 98 8.72 23.50 -17.87
C ALA A 98 8.95 23.99 -16.43
N HIS A 99 8.04 23.58 -15.53
CA HIS A 99 8.07 23.82 -14.08
C HIS A 99 7.26 25.03 -13.54
N ASP A 100 5.97 25.09 -13.84
CA ASP A 100 5.01 25.71 -12.91
C ASP A 100 4.82 24.80 -11.69
N VAL A 101 5.65 25.02 -10.69
CA VAL A 101 5.24 24.75 -9.32
C VAL A 101 4.15 25.77 -8.99
N ARG A 102 2.89 25.30 -8.98
CA ARG A 102 1.70 25.86 -8.30
C ARG A 102 0.78 26.80 -9.09
N ASP A 103 -0.28 26.20 -9.62
CA ASP A 103 -1.63 26.55 -9.17
C ASP A 103 -2.26 25.28 -8.60
N LEU A 104 -2.01 25.01 -7.32
CA LEU A 104 -2.75 23.95 -6.63
C LEU A 104 -4.20 24.40 -6.52
N THR A 105 -5.14 23.53 -6.87
CA THR A 105 -6.55 23.83 -6.61
C THR A 105 -6.79 23.91 -5.10
N ASP A 106 -7.79 24.68 -4.67
CA ASP A 106 -8.17 24.75 -3.25
C ASP A 106 -8.42 23.35 -2.65
N SER A 107 -8.98 22.44 -3.46
CA SER A 107 -9.18 21.03 -3.09
C SER A 107 -7.85 20.30 -2.84
N GLN A 108 -6.84 20.53 -3.68
CA GLN A 108 -5.50 19.96 -3.49
C GLN A 108 -4.80 20.52 -2.25
N VAL A 109 -4.94 21.83 -1.99
CA VAL A 109 -4.40 22.47 -0.78
C VAL A 109 -5.06 21.87 0.46
N ALA A 110 -6.39 21.81 0.50
CA ALA A 110 -7.14 21.22 1.61
C ALA A 110 -6.81 19.73 1.84
N ALA A 111 -6.63 18.96 0.76
CA ALA A 111 -6.24 17.56 0.85
C ALA A 111 -4.82 17.38 1.42
N ARG A 112 -3.87 18.23 1.01
CA ARG A 112 -2.51 18.25 1.56
C ARG A 112 -2.50 18.59 3.05
N GLU A 113 -3.29 19.57 3.47
CA GLU A 113 -3.47 19.87 4.89
C GLU A 113 -4.08 18.71 5.66
N ARG A 114 -5.08 18.02 5.10
CA ARG A 114 -5.71 16.85 5.72
C ARG A 114 -4.71 15.70 5.91
N VAL A 115 -3.85 15.45 4.93
CA VAL A 115 -2.77 14.47 5.04
C VAL A 115 -1.75 14.90 6.11
N ALA A 116 -1.35 16.18 6.13
CA ALA A 116 -0.42 16.69 7.12
C ALA A 116 -0.94 16.51 8.55
N ARG A 117 -2.18 16.93 8.84
CA ARG A 117 -2.82 16.77 10.16
C ARG A 117 -2.93 15.30 10.58
N ALA A 118 -3.21 14.42 9.63
CA ALA A 118 -3.28 12.99 9.90
C ALA A 118 -1.89 12.41 10.26
N LEU A 119 -0.83 12.83 9.57
CA LEU A 119 0.54 12.43 9.91
C LEU A 119 1.00 13.02 11.24
N ASP A 120 0.63 14.27 11.55
CA ASP A 120 0.94 14.89 12.84
C ASP A 120 0.30 14.13 14.00
N ALA A 121 -0.95 13.67 13.84
CA ALA A 121 -1.62 12.82 14.81
C ALA A 121 -0.90 11.47 15.03
N LEU A 122 -0.13 11.01 14.04
CA LEU A 122 0.69 9.79 14.12
C LEU A 122 2.10 10.05 14.67
N GLY A 123 2.44 11.29 15.03
CA GLY A 123 3.77 11.70 15.49
C GLY A 123 4.68 12.23 14.38
N GLY A 124 4.11 12.63 13.24
CA GLY A 124 4.81 13.18 12.08
C GLY A 124 5.32 12.12 11.09
N HIS A 125 5.73 12.56 9.91
CA HIS A 125 6.12 11.67 8.80
C HIS A 125 7.31 10.74 9.12
N GLY A 126 8.24 11.19 9.97
CA GLY A 126 9.45 10.44 10.34
C GLY A 126 9.23 9.43 11.48
N SER A 127 8.06 9.45 12.12
CA SER A 127 7.70 8.47 13.14
C SER A 127 7.46 7.08 12.50
N PRO A 128 7.58 5.99 13.28
CA PRO A 128 7.27 4.67 12.75
C PRO A 128 5.82 4.57 12.24
N ALA A 129 4.86 5.18 12.95
CA ALA A 129 3.46 5.16 12.58
C ALA A 129 3.17 6.01 11.33
N GLY A 130 3.65 7.26 11.30
CA GLY A 130 3.47 8.17 10.17
C GLY A 130 4.15 7.67 8.90
N SER A 131 5.39 7.16 9.00
CA SER A 131 6.08 6.55 7.86
C SER A 131 5.37 5.28 7.37
N CYS A 132 4.86 4.44 8.29
CA CYS A 132 4.10 3.25 7.91
C CYS A 132 2.86 3.61 7.11
N VAL A 133 2.04 4.55 7.61
CA VAL A 133 0.82 5.00 6.92
C VAL A 133 1.13 5.64 5.57
N TRP A 134 2.13 6.52 5.50
CA TRP A 134 2.53 7.17 4.25
C TRP A 134 2.80 6.15 3.13
N HIS A 135 3.63 5.14 3.42
CA HIS A 135 4.06 4.18 2.41
C HIS A 135 3.03 3.08 2.17
N VAL A 136 2.47 2.50 3.23
CA VAL A 136 1.56 1.34 3.11
C VAL A 136 0.15 1.76 2.70
N VAL A 137 -0.37 2.86 3.26
CA VAL A 137 -1.73 3.34 2.94
C VAL A 137 -1.69 4.32 1.77
N GLY A 138 -0.80 5.32 1.81
CA GLY A 138 -0.70 6.35 0.76
C GLY A 138 -0.12 5.78 -0.54
N MET A 139 1.10 5.24 -0.49
CA MET A 139 1.80 4.70 -1.67
C MET A 139 1.48 3.23 -1.98
N GLN A 140 0.58 2.60 -1.20
CA GLN A 140 0.14 1.21 -1.38
C GLN A 140 1.26 0.15 -1.37
N TYR A 141 2.35 0.40 -0.64
CA TYR A 141 3.40 -0.59 -0.44
C TYR A 141 2.90 -1.75 0.41
N SER A 142 3.44 -2.95 0.19
CA SER A 142 3.18 -4.05 1.12
C SER A 142 3.86 -3.80 2.48
N ILE A 143 3.26 -4.27 3.58
CA ILE A 143 3.86 -4.18 4.93
C ILE A 143 5.28 -4.77 4.94
N ARG A 144 5.48 -5.89 4.22
CA ARG A 144 6.79 -6.53 4.08
C ARG A 144 7.79 -5.64 3.36
N GLU A 145 7.37 -4.97 2.29
CA GLU A 145 8.24 -4.05 1.56
C GLU A 145 8.64 -2.86 2.43
N TRP A 146 7.69 -2.25 3.14
CA TRP A 146 7.98 -1.18 4.08
C TRP A 146 8.96 -1.65 5.17
N ALA A 147 8.70 -2.80 5.79
CA ALA A 147 9.55 -3.37 6.84
C ALA A 147 10.99 -3.66 6.36
N LEU A 148 11.18 -4.02 5.09
CA LEU A 148 12.51 -4.25 4.51
C LEU A 148 13.27 -2.95 4.20
N ARG A 149 12.55 -1.86 3.89
CA ARG A 149 13.14 -0.55 3.61
C ARG A 149 13.44 0.24 4.89
N GLN A 150 12.70 -0.04 5.95
CA GLN A 150 12.72 0.74 7.18
C GLN A 150 13.46 0.05 8.33
N GLY A 151 14.23 0.83 9.09
CA GLY A 151 14.95 0.38 10.29
C GLY A 151 14.90 1.42 11.41
N TRP A 152 14.54 0.99 12.62
CA TRP A 152 14.30 1.84 13.78
C TRP A 152 15.30 1.48 14.88
N GLY A 153 15.94 2.49 15.48
CA GLY A 153 17.01 2.25 16.47
C GLY A 153 18.20 1.46 15.91
N GLY A 154 18.50 1.61 14.62
CA GLY A 154 19.57 0.89 13.92
C GLY A 154 19.27 -0.59 13.61
N ARG A 155 18.04 -1.06 13.84
CA ARG A 155 17.64 -2.45 13.56
C ARG A 155 16.54 -2.51 12.51
N PRO A 156 16.55 -3.52 11.61
CA PRO A 156 15.47 -3.72 10.66
C PRO A 156 14.17 -4.07 11.40
N VAL A 157 13.04 -3.60 10.86
CA VAL A 157 11.72 -3.87 11.44
C VAL A 157 11.27 -5.29 11.05
N ARG A 158 10.91 -6.12 12.03
CA ARG A 158 10.32 -7.45 11.75
C ARG A 158 8.91 -7.29 11.20
N GLN A 159 8.48 -8.22 10.35
CA GLN A 159 7.18 -8.12 9.67
C GLN A 159 6.00 -8.09 10.66
N GLU A 160 6.08 -8.83 11.77
CA GLU A 160 5.06 -8.86 12.81
C GLU A 160 4.98 -7.51 13.54
N SER A 161 6.13 -6.91 13.84
CA SER A 161 6.20 -5.57 14.42
C SER A 161 5.65 -4.52 13.47
N ALA A 162 5.94 -4.64 12.17
CA ALA A 162 5.40 -3.75 11.15
C ALA A 162 3.88 -3.83 11.04
N GLN A 163 3.31 -5.04 11.09
CA GLN A 163 1.87 -5.24 11.13
C GLN A 163 1.25 -4.61 12.38
N GLY A 164 1.88 -4.79 13.55
CA GLY A 164 1.43 -4.17 14.80
C GLY A 164 1.46 -2.63 14.75
N ILE A 165 2.53 -2.05 14.18
CA ILE A 165 2.64 -0.60 13.97
C ILE A 165 1.51 -0.10 13.09
N LEU A 166 1.21 -0.79 11.99
CA LEU A 166 0.12 -0.38 11.09
C LEU A 166 -1.24 -0.45 11.79
N VAL A 167 -1.55 -1.53 12.51
CA VAL A 167 -2.82 -1.67 13.25
C VAL A 167 -2.99 -0.55 14.27
N ALA A 168 -1.94 -0.25 15.05
CA ALA A 168 -1.96 0.84 16.02
C ALA A 168 -2.15 2.21 15.34
N ALA A 169 -1.44 2.46 14.23
CA ALA A 169 -1.55 3.69 13.46
C ALA A 169 -2.96 3.89 12.87
N LEU A 170 -3.58 2.82 12.35
CA LEU A 170 -4.94 2.86 11.84
C LEU A 170 -5.97 3.16 12.93
N GLY A 171 -5.76 2.66 14.16
CA GLY A 171 -6.58 3.02 15.31
C GLY A 171 -6.51 4.50 15.66
N VAL A 172 -5.31 5.09 15.59
CA VAL A 172 -5.12 6.55 15.76
C VAL A 172 -5.79 7.33 14.64
N LEU A 173 -5.67 6.89 13.38
CA LEU A 173 -6.34 7.53 12.25
C LEU A 173 -7.86 7.48 12.36
N ALA A 174 -8.45 6.34 12.76
CA ALA A 174 -9.88 6.23 12.98
C ALA A 174 -10.36 7.24 14.02
N LYS A 175 -9.63 7.37 15.14
CA LYS A 175 -9.90 8.40 16.14
C LYS A 175 -9.73 9.82 15.59
N HIS A 176 -8.68 10.08 14.81
CA HIS A 176 -8.39 11.39 14.22
C HIS A 176 -9.50 11.85 13.26
N TYR A 177 -10.02 10.95 12.43
CA TYR A 177 -11.14 11.23 11.53
C TYR A 177 -12.52 11.16 12.22
N GLY A 178 -12.58 10.86 13.52
CA GLY A 178 -13.83 10.75 14.26
C GLY A 178 -14.68 9.53 13.86
N ILE A 179 -14.08 8.54 13.21
CA ILE A 179 -14.74 7.31 12.81
C ILE A 179 -14.87 6.42 14.05
N ARG A 180 -16.11 6.19 14.45
CA ARG A 180 -16.44 5.27 15.55
C ARG A 180 -16.72 3.89 14.97
N ASP A 181 -15.98 2.89 15.45
CA ASP A 181 -16.41 1.51 15.27
C ASP A 181 -17.70 1.33 16.07
N PHE A 182 -18.82 1.14 15.39
CA PHE A 182 -20.01 0.59 16.03
C PHE A 182 -19.69 -0.86 16.37
N GLY A 183 -19.18 -1.06 17.59
CA GLY A 183 -18.72 -2.35 18.05
C GLY A 183 -19.82 -3.41 17.90
N GLU A 184 -19.50 -4.48 17.18
CA GLU A 184 -20.08 -5.79 17.44
C GLU A 184 -19.80 -6.12 18.91
N ARG A 185 -20.77 -5.84 19.78
CA ARG A 185 -20.81 -6.41 21.12
C ARG A 185 -20.98 -7.91 20.93
N ARG A 186 -19.89 -8.67 21.08
CA ARG A 186 -20.02 -10.11 21.29
C ARG A 186 -20.27 -10.33 22.77
N CYS A 187 -21.49 -10.76 23.08
CA CYS A 187 -21.81 -11.40 24.34
C CYS A 187 -20.80 -12.54 24.57
N ALA A 188 -20.10 -12.48 25.70
CA ALA A 188 -19.40 -13.61 26.27
C ALA A 188 -20.40 -14.51 26.99
#